data_AF-A0A948F2N7-F1
#
_entry.id   AF-A0A948F2N7-F1
#
_cell.length_a   1.000
_cell.length_b   1.000
_cell.length_c   1.000
_cell.angle_alpha   90.00
_cell.angle_beta   90.00
_cell.angle_gamma   90.00
#
_symmetry.space_group_name_H-M   'P 1'
#
loop_
_entity.id
_entity.type
_entity.pdbx_description
1 polymer ?
#
loop_
_entity_poly.entity_id
_entity_poly.type
_entity_poly.pdbx_seq_one_letter_code
_entity_poly.pdbx_strand_id
1 'polypeptide(L)'
;MMTNHFDINRPVHLARRDVFFERAAEILYSPLQHLPTAQRIERVEMILALLKISERHAFFAIQASKALPREHDMLRFLRLIYDSVQSAHSMMQHQLHLEAEESFLCQFLTATPEQCVLPALHYQRRAEDILQGLWNVLQLAHTAYRALQQANQGQFQADEQERYRLAYDSFRQDVMAFSAPPAPTPPPPA
;
A
#
# COMPACT_ATOMS: atom_id res chain seq x y z
N MET A 1 -26.34 -12.80 25.82
CA MET A 1 -24.96 -12.90 25.32
C MET A 1 -24.57 -11.53 24.79
N MET A 2 -23.47 -10.93 25.24
CA MET A 2 -22.98 -9.68 24.67
C MET A 2 -22.51 -9.96 23.25
N THR A 3 -23.19 -9.41 22.26
CA THR A 3 -22.80 -9.52 20.85
C THR A 3 -21.43 -8.86 20.68
N ASN A 4 -20.43 -9.63 20.24
CA ASN A 4 -19.08 -9.12 20.04
C ASN A 4 -19.13 -7.99 18.98
N HIS A 5 -18.65 -6.79 19.33
CA HIS A 5 -18.63 -5.65 18.40
C HIS A 5 -17.85 -5.95 17.10
N PHE A 6 -16.89 -6.87 17.16
CA PHE A 6 -16.18 -7.35 15.96
C PHE A 6 -17.08 -8.14 15.02
N ASP A 7 -18.03 -8.93 15.53
CA ASP A 7 -18.97 -9.67 14.69
C ASP A 7 -19.93 -8.73 13.96
N ILE A 8 -20.48 -7.74 14.68
CA ILE A 8 -21.41 -6.77 14.09
C ILE A 8 -20.71 -5.97 12.98
N ASN A 9 -19.48 -5.51 13.21
CA ASN A 9 -18.76 -4.64 12.25
C ASN A 9 -17.87 -5.41 11.26
N ARG A 10 -17.86 -6.74 11.31
CA ARG A 10 -17.03 -7.58 10.44
C ARG A 10 -17.20 -7.25 8.95
N PRO A 11 -18.42 -7.09 8.39
CA PRO A 11 -18.59 -6.73 6.98
C PRO A 11 -17.90 -5.41 6.61
N VAL A 12 -17.97 -4.41 7.51
CA VAL A 12 -17.36 -3.09 7.30
C VAL A 12 -15.83 -3.18 7.37
N HIS A 13 -15.28 -3.96 8.30
CA HIS A 13 -13.83 -4.19 8.38
C HIS A 13 -13.30 -4.93 7.16
N LEU A 14 -14.01 -5.96 6.67
CA LEU A 14 -13.63 -6.67 5.45
C LEU A 14 -13.70 -5.75 4.22
N ALA A 15 -14.74 -4.92 4.10
CA ALA A 15 -14.84 -3.94 3.03
C ALA A 15 -13.66 -2.95 3.03
N ARG A 16 -13.29 -2.40 4.20
CA ARG A 16 -12.10 -1.52 4.31
C ARG A 16 -10.81 -2.24 3.99
N ARG A 17 -10.60 -3.45 4.49
CA ARG A 17 -9.41 -4.23 4.14
C ARG A 17 -9.28 -4.34 2.63
N ASP A 18 -10.37 -4.73 1.97
CA ASP A 18 -10.39 -5.02 0.55
C ASP A 18 -10.14 -3.77 -0.28
N VAL A 19 -10.90 -2.68 -0.07
CA VAL A 19 -10.74 -1.43 -0.82
C VAL A 19 -9.32 -0.87 -0.73
N PHE A 20 -8.76 -0.80 0.47
CA PHE A 20 -7.44 -0.22 0.68
C PHE A 20 -6.32 -1.11 0.13
N PHE A 21 -6.46 -2.44 0.24
CA PHE A 21 -5.53 -3.38 -0.39
C PHE A 21 -5.58 -3.31 -1.91
N GLU A 22 -6.78 -3.32 -2.50
CA GLU A 22 -6.96 -3.26 -3.95
C GLU A 22 -6.38 -1.96 -4.51
N ARG A 23 -6.59 -0.82 -3.84
CA ARG A 23 -5.98 0.45 -4.27
C ARG A 23 -4.46 0.42 -4.16
N ALA A 24 -3.91 -0.10 -3.06
CA ALA A 24 -2.46 -0.22 -2.92
C ALA A 24 -1.85 -1.08 -4.03
N ALA A 25 -2.50 -2.22 -4.35
CA ALA A 25 -2.09 -3.09 -5.45
C ALA A 25 -2.16 -2.38 -6.81
N GLU A 26 -3.26 -1.66 -7.10
CA GLU A 26 -3.42 -0.87 -8.33
C GLU A 26 -2.29 0.14 -8.53
N ILE A 27 -1.93 0.88 -7.47
CA ILE A 27 -0.85 1.87 -7.52
C ILE A 27 0.51 1.17 -7.71
N LEU A 28 0.73 0.02 -7.08
CA LEU A 28 1.95 -0.79 -7.25
C LEU A 28 2.11 -1.33 -8.67
N TYR A 29 1.03 -1.57 -9.40
CA TYR A 29 1.08 -1.94 -10.82
C TYR A 29 1.41 -0.77 -11.75
N SER A 30 1.44 0.46 -11.26
CA SER A 30 1.75 1.64 -12.07
C SER A 30 3.26 1.85 -12.21
N PRO A 31 3.81 2.08 -13.42
CA PRO A 31 5.23 2.35 -13.60
C PRO A 31 5.70 3.59 -12.84
N LEU A 32 6.78 3.45 -12.05
CA LEU A 32 7.41 4.56 -11.32
C LEU A 32 8.64 5.14 -12.04
N GLN A 33 9.14 4.47 -13.08
CA GLN A 33 10.44 4.72 -13.70
C GLN A 33 10.58 6.13 -14.33
N HIS A 34 9.46 6.74 -14.71
CA HIS A 34 9.45 8.07 -15.32
C HIS A 34 9.29 9.22 -14.32
N LEU A 35 9.11 8.90 -13.03
CA LEU A 35 8.90 9.90 -11.99
C LEU A 35 10.22 10.32 -11.34
N PRO A 36 10.39 11.61 -10.99
CA PRO A 36 11.48 12.06 -10.13
C PRO A 36 11.52 11.30 -8.80
N THR A 37 12.71 11.14 -8.18
CA THR A 37 12.90 10.43 -6.90
C THR A 37 11.92 10.89 -5.82
N ALA A 38 11.71 12.20 -5.66
CA ALA A 38 10.75 12.75 -4.70
C ALA A 38 9.30 12.27 -4.95
N GLN A 39 8.83 12.30 -6.20
CA GLN A 39 7.49 11.82 -6.55
C GLN A 39 7.34 10.30 -6.41
N ARG A 40 8.43 9.54 -6.64
CA ARG A 40 8.45 8.10 -6.36
C ARG A 40 8.27 7.85 -4.86
N ILE A 41 8.95 8.61 -4.01
CA ILE A 41 8.83 8.54 -2.55
C ILE A 41 7.39 8.84 -2.10
N GLU A 42 6.80 9.96 -2.53
CA GLU A 42 5.42 10.32 -2.20
C GLU A 42 4.43 9.20 -2.56
N ARG A 43 4.61 8.59 -3.74
CA ARG A 43 3.76 7.50 -4.21
C ARG A 43 3.91 6.24 -3.36
N VAL A 44 5.14 5.92 -2.96
CA VAL A 44 5.43 4.80 -2.06
C VAL A 44 4.87 5.04 -0.66
N GLU A 45 4.93 6.26 -0.14
CA GLU A 45 4.33 6.64 1.14
C GLU A 45 2.80 6.49 1.13
N MET A 46 2.16 6.87 0.03
CA MET A 46 0.73 6.62 -0.16
C MET A 46 0.41 5.11 -0.13
N ILE A 47 1.21 4.28 -0.81
CA ILE A 47 1.04 2.81 -0.77
C ILE A 47 1.17 2.30 0.67
N LEU A 48 2.18 2.74 1.42
CA LEU A 48 2.37 2.36 2.83
C LEU A 48 1.17 2.73 3.70
N ALA A 49 0.63 3.94 3.54
CA ALA A 49 -0.56 4.39 4.26
C ALA A 49 -1.78 3.50 3.97
N LEU A 50 -2.02 3.16 2.70
CA LEU A 50 -3.11 2.28 2.29
C LEU A 50 -2.96 0.87 2.88
N LEU A 51 -1.76 0.29 2.77
CA LEU A 51 -1.46 -1.03 3.32
C LEU A 51 -1.64 -1.05 4.84
N LYS A 52 -1.26 0.01 5.55
CA LYS A 52 -1.43 0.11 7.00
C LYS A 52 -2.89 0.12 7.43
N ILE A 53 -3.73 0.83 6.68
CA ILE A 53 -5.18 0.85 6.92
C ILE A 53 -5.78 -0.53 6.64
N SER A 54 -5.38 -1.17 5.53
CA SER A 54 -5.82 -2.53 5.21
C SER A 54 -5.42 -3.54 6.28
N GLU A 55 -4.16 -3.50 6.74
CA GLU A 55 -3.62 -4.35 7.81
C GLU A 55 -4.46 -4.22 9.10
N ARG A 56 -4.74 -2.97 9.52
CA ARG A 56 -5.54 -2.70 10.72
C ARG A 56 -6.94 -3.30 10.62
N HIS A 57 -7.59 -3.18 9.46
CA HIS A 57 -8.94 -3.71 9.26
C HIS A 57 -8.96 -5.22 9.03
N ALA A 58 -7.89 -5.81 8.47
CA ALA A 58 -7.69 -7.26 8.50
C ALA A 58 -7.57 -7.77 9.95
N PHE A 59 -6.78 -7.07 10.78
CA PHE A 59 -6.63 -7.42 12.20
C PHE A 59 -7.97 -7.38 12.96
N PHE A 60 -8.83 -6.39 12.73
CA PHE A 60 -10.15 -6.36 13.35
C PHE A 60 -11.09 -7.43 12.82
N ALA A 61 -11.03 -7.73 11.52
CA ALA A 61 -11.87 -8.78 10.93
C ALA A 61 -11.58 -10.16 11.54
N ILE A 62 -10.30 -10.50 11.77
CA ILE A 62 -9.93 -11.80 12.36
C ILE A 62 -10.32 -11.97 13.83
N GLN A 63 -10.72 -10.90 14.53
CA GLN A 63 -11.23 -11.01 15.91
C GLN A 63 -12.69 -11.49 15.97
N ALA A 64 -13.37 -11.54 14.81
CA ALA A 64 -14.74 -11.99 14.73
C ALA A 64 -14.85 -13.53 14.78
N SER A 65 -15.93 -14.03 15.35
CA SER A 65 -16.20 -15.46 15.55
C SER A 65 -16.24 -16.27 14.24
N LYS A 66 -16.66 -15.63 13.14
CA LYS A 66 -16.74 -16.24 11.80
C LYS A 66 -15.42 -16.18 11.01
N ALA A 67 -14.30 -15.74 11.62
CA ALA A 67 -13.03 -15.60 10.91
C ALA A 67 -12.53 -16.94 10.32
N LEU A 68 -12.13 -16.90 9.05
CA LEU A 68 -11.54 -18.01 8.32
C LEU A 68 -10.04 -18.09 8.61
N PRO A 69 -9.45 -19.31 8.66
CA PRO A 69 -8.00 -19.48 8.84
C PRO A 69 -7.15 -18.67 7.84
N ARG A 70 -7.61 -18.61 6.58
CA ARG A 70 -6.94 -17.86 5.50
C ARG A 70 -6.93 -16.33 5.70
N GLU A 71 -7.75 -15.78 6.59
CA GLU A 71 -7.65 -14.36 6.93
C GLU A 71 -6.41 -14.04 7.77
N HIS A 72 -5.94 -14.98 8.59
CA HIS A 72 -4.66 -14.84 9.28
C HIS A 72 -3.49 -14.84 8.29
N ASP A 73 -3.57 -15.69 7.25
CA ASP A 73 -2.61 -15.68 6.14
C ASP A 73 -2.62 -14.35 5.40
N MET A 74 -3.81 -13.80 5.11
CA MET A 74 -3.95 -12.48 4.50
C MET A 74 -3.33 -11.38 5.37
N LEU A 75 -3.52 -11.41 6.68
CA LEU A 75 -2.90 -10.44 7.59
C LEU A 75 -1.36 -10.52 7.55
N ARG A 76 -0.81 -11.74 7.57
CA ARG A 76 0.65 -11.95 7.42
C ARG A 76 1.15 -11.47 6.05
N PHE A 77 0.39 -11.73 5.00
CA PHE A 77 0.68 -11.29 3.65
C PHE A 77 0.71 -9.76 3.52
N LEU A 78 -0.27 -9.06 4.10
CA LEU A 78 -0.30 -7.59 4.13
C LEU A 78 0.94 -7.00 4.81
N ARG A 79 1.41 -7.61 5.91
CA ARG A 79 2.64 -7.20 6.59
C ARG A 79 3.88 -7.42 5.72
N LEU A 80 3.97 -8.57 5.07
CA LEU A 80 5.09 -8.87 4.16
C LEU A 80 5.19 -7.87 3.00
N ILE A 81 4.05 -7.53 2.38
CA ILE A 81 4.00 -6.49 1.33
C ILE A 81 4.43 -5.16 1.92
N TYR A 82 3.88 -4.77 3.08
CA TYR A 82 4.23 -3.51 3.74
C TYR A 82 5.73 -3.40 3.97
N ASP A 83 6.37 -4.43 4.54
CA ASP A 83 7.80 -4.44 4.83
C ASP A 83 8.64 -4.35 3.54
N SER A 84 8.18 -4.98 2.46
CA SER A 84 8.83 -4.90 1.15
C SER A 84 8.75 -3.48 0.56
N VAL A 85 7.56 -2.87 0.61
CA VAL A 85 7.36 -1.48 0.17
C VAL A 85 8.17 -0.51 1.03
N GLN A 86 8.23 -0.74 2.35
CA GLN A 86 9.02 0.07 3.29
C GLN A 86 10.51 -0.03 3.01
N SER A 87 10.99 -1.21 2.61
CA SER A 87 12.39 -1.41 2.21
C SER A 87 12.70 -0.63 0.94
N ALA A 88 11.82 -0.66 -0.07
CA ALA A 88 11.97 0.14 -1.28
C ALA A 88 11.93 1.65 -0.97
N HIS A 89 11.04 2.09 -0.08
CA HIS A 89 10.97 3.48 0.40
C HIS A 89 12.30 3.94 0.98
N SER A 90 12.89 3.17 1.89
CA SER A 90 14.19 3.50 2.49
C SER A 90 15.31 3.60 1.45
N MET A 91 15.33 2.72 0.44
CA MET A 91 16.29 2.83 -0.66
C MET A 91 16.10 4.13 -1.45
N MET A 92 14.86 4.52 -1.75
CA MET A 92 14.59 5.78 -2.45
C MET A 92 14.94 7.01 -1.61
N GLN A 93 14.72 6.98 -0.29
CA GLN A 93 15.15 8.05 0.61
C GLN A 93 16.68 8.19 0.63
N HIS A 94 17.41 7.06 0.68
CA HIS A 94 18.87 7.10 0.60
C HIS A 94 19.38 7.62 -0.75
N GLN A 95 18.72 7.25 -1.86
CA GLN A 95 18.98 7.84 -3.18
C GLN A 95 18.79 9.36 -3.14
N LEU A 96 17.64 9.85 -2.65
CA LEU A 96 17.34 11.28 -2.58
C LEU A 96 18.39 12.04 -1.75
N HIS A 97 18.80 11.48 -0.61
CA HIS A 97 19.81 12.09 0.24
C HIS A 97 21.16 12.24 -0.45
N LEU A 98 21.50 11.42 -1.45
CA LEU A 98 22.75 11.52 -2.22
C LEU A 98 22.63 12.39 -3.48
N GLU A 99 21.42 12.53 -4.04
CA GLU A 99 21.16 13.31 -5.25
C GLU A 99 21.00 14.83 -4.99
N ALA A 100 20.70 15.23 -3.76
CA ALA A 100 20.47 16.63 -3.42
C ALA A 100 21.73 17.51 -3.59
N GLU A 101 21.54 18.73 -4.11
CA GLU A 101 22.63 19.72 -4.30
C GLU A 101 23.37 20.04 -2.99
N GLU A 102 22.66 20.05 -1.87
CA GLU A 102 23.21 20.11 -0.51
C GLU A 102 23.02 18.77 0.22
N SER A 103 23.47 17.68 -0.38
CA SER A 103 23.39 16.34 0.20
C SER A 103 24.07 16.30 1.58
N PHE A 104 23.27 16.22 2.65
CA PHE A 104 23.79 16.07 4.00
C PHE A 104 24.70 14.83 4.10
N LEU A 105 24.36 13.76 3.37
CA LEU A 105 25.07 12.50 3.44
C LEU A 105 26.44 12.59 2.74
N CYS A 106 26.53 13.26 1.59
CA CYS A 106 27.83 13.53 0.96
C CYS A 106 28.69 14.45 1.82
N GLN A 107 28.09 15.48 2.43
CA GLN A 107 28.79 16.37 3.36
C GLN A 107 29.31 15.62 4.59
N PHE A 108 28.46 14.79 5.22
CA PHE A 108 28.83 13.98 6.37
C PHE A 108 29.95 12.99 6.06
N LEU A 109 29.90 12.35 4.89
CA LEU A 109 30.92 11.41 4.44
C LEU A 109 32.19 12.08 3.91
N THR A 110 32.22 13.42 3.80
CA THR A 110 33.30 14.17 3.14
C THR A 110 33.57 13.65 1.73
N ALA A 111 32.51 13.26 1.01
CA ALA A 111 32.58 12.70 -0.33
C ALA A 111 32.35 13.79 -1.38
N THR A 112 33.01 13.67 -2.54
CA THR A 112 32.72 14.54 -3.68
C THR A 112 31.39 14.15 -4.34
N PRO A 113 30.71 15.06 -5.05
CA PRO A 113 29.49 14.73 -5.77
C PRO A 113 29.65 13.51 -6.70
N GLU A 114 30.79 13.39 -7.38
CA GLU A 114 31.09 12.27 -8.28
C GLU A 114 31.16 10.92 -7.54
N GLN A 115 31.64 10.93 -6.29
CA GLN A 115 31.69 9.73 -5.44
C GLN A 115 30.30 9.30 -4.97
N CYS A 116 29.34 10.23 -4.88
CA CYS A 116 27.96 9.95 -4.45
C CYS A 116 27.04 9.42 -5.57
N VAL A 117 27.38 9.66 -6.85
CA VAL A 117 26.57 9.22 -8.00
C VAL A 117 26.39 7.69 -8.03
N LEU A 118 27.48 6.94 -7.91
CA LEU A 118 27.41 5.48 -8.03
C LEU A 118 26.59 4.83 -6.89
N PRO A 119 26.77 5.21 -5.60
CA PRO A 119 25.89 4.76 -4.52
C PRO A 119 24.40 5.12 -4.73
N ALA A 120 24.09 6.32 -5.23
CA ALA A 120 22.70 6.71 -5.53
C ALA A 120 22.05 5.77 -6.57
N LEU A 121 22.79 5.45 -7.64
CA LEU A 121 22.35 4.48 -8.65
C LEU A 121 22.17 3.07 -8.08
N HIS A 122 23.01 2.66 -7.12
CA HIS A 122 22.84 1.38 -6.44
C HIS A 122 21.55 1.34 -5.62
N TYR A 123 21.24 2.41 -4.87
CA TYR A 123 19.98 2.48 -4.13
C TYR A 123 18.76 2.46 -5.06
N GLN A 124 18.82 3.19 -6.17
CA GLN A 124 17.78 3.15 -7.19
C GLN A 124 17.52 1.72 -7.67
N ARG A 125 18.57 1.02 -8.12
CA ARG A 125 18.44 -0.35 -8.62
C ARG A 125 17.85 -1.30 -7.58
N ARG A 126 18.25 -1.15 -6.31
CA ARG A 126 17.69 -1.97 -5.21
C ARG A 126 16.22 -1.69 -4.97
N ALA A 127 15.79 -0.43 -5.01
CA ALA A 127 14.38 -0.08 -4.91
C ALA A 127 13.57 -0.72 -6.05
N GLU A 128 14.08 -0.65 -7.29
CA GLU A 128 13.46 -1.25 -8.47
C GLU A 128 13.37 -2.78 -8.38
N ASP A 129 14.45 -3.45 -7.98
CA ASP A 129 14.48 -4.91 -7.79
C ASP A 129 13.44 -5.37 -6.76
N ILE A 130 13.33 -4.65 -5.64
CA ILE A 130 12.35 -4.96 -4.58
C ILE A 130 10.92 -4.84 -5.11
N LEU A 131 10.60 -3.73 -5.79
CA LEU A 131 9.27 -3.49 -6.33
C LEU A 131 8.91 -4.49 -7.44
N GLN A 132 9.89 -4.87 -8.28
CA GLN A 132 9.71 -5.90 -9.30
C GLN A 132 9.44 -7.28 -8.66
N GLY A 133 10.18 -7.63 -7.61
CA GLY A 133 9.92 -8.85 -6.84
C GLY A 133 8.53 -8.85 -6.22
N LEU A 134 8.11 -7.72 -5.65
CA LEU A 134 6.77 -7.55 -5.08
C LEU A 134 5.66 -7.71 -6.12
N TRP A 135 5.87 -7.21 -7.33
CA TRP A 135 4.93 -7.36 -8.43
C TRP A 135 4.65 -8.84 -8.74
N ASN A 136 5.71 -9.66 -8.82
CA ASN A 136 5.57 -11.10 -9.06
C ASN A 136 4.76 -11.78 -7.95
N VAL A 137 5.01 -11.41 -6.68
CA VAL A 137 4.27 -11.95 -5.54
C VAL A 137 2.78 -11.55 -5.58
N LEU A 138 2.48 -10.30 -5.94
CA LEU A 138 1.10 -9.82 -6.06
C LEU A 138 0.32 -10.54 -7.17
N GLN A 139 0.98 -10.87 -8.29
CA GLN A 139 0.37 -11.67 -9.35
C GLN A 139 -0.05 -13.05 -8.86
N LEU A 140 0.81 -13.73 -8.10
CA LEU A 140 0.50 -15.04 -7.51
C LEU A 140 -0.62 -14.95 -6.47
N ALA A 141 -0.66 -13.85 -5.71
CA ALA A 141 -1.64 -13.65 -4.65
C ALA A 141 -3.05 -13.34 -5.16
N HIS A 142 -3.21 -12.87 -6.41
CA HIS A 142 -4.50 -12.42 -6.93
C HIS A 142 -5.60 -13.48 -6.79
N THR A 143 -5.34 -14.71 -7.22
CA THR A 143 -6.30 -15.82 -7.15
C THR A 143 -6.65 -16.17 -5.70
N ALA A 144 -5.64 -16.23 -4.82
CA ALA A 144 -5.84 -16.53 -3.41
C ALA A 144 -6.67 -15.45 -2.70
N TYR A 145 -6.40 -14.18 -3.02
CA TYR A 145 -7.15 -13.03 -2.53
C TYR A 145 -8.63 -13.08 -2.97
N ARG A 146 -8.89 -13.25 -4.28
CA ARG A 146 -10.28 -13.32 -4.80
C ARG A 146 -11.05 -14.49 -4.20
N ALA A 147 -10.42 -15.66 -4.06
CA ALA A 147 -11.03 -16.81 -3.40
C ALA A 147 -11.37 -16.51 -1.93
N LEU A 148 -10.49 -15.83 -1.18
CA LEU A 148 -10.76 -15.42 0.20
C LEU A 148 -11.89 -14.41 0.28
N GLN A 149 -11.92 -13.41 -0.60
CA GLN A 149 -12.98 -12.39 -0.64
C GLN A 149 -14.34 -13.05 -0.89
N GLN A 150 -14.43 -13.96 -1.86
CA GLN A 150 -15.65 -14.72 -2.15
C GLN A 150 -16.07 -15.59 -0.96
N ALA A 151 -15.12 -16.29 -0.32
CA ALA A 151 -15.41 -17.12 0.85
C ALA A 151 -15.95 -16.28 2.03
N ASN A 152 -15.38 -15.10 2.27
CA ASN A 152 -15.87 -14.19 3.31
C ASN A 152 -17.30 -13.72 3.02
N GLN A 153 -17.58 -13.30 1.77
CA GLN A 153 -18.92 -12.86 1.37
C GLN A 153 -19.94 -14.01 1.42
N GLY A 154 -19.53 -15.24 1.14
CA GLY A 154 -20.37 -16.44 1.26
C GLY A 154 -20.82 -16.76 2.69
N GLN A 155 -20.15 -16.20 3.72
CA GLN A 155 -20.57 -16.35 5.12
C GLN A 155 -21.62 -15.30 5.56
N PHE A 156 -21.88 -14.29 4.73
CA PHE A 156 -22.76 -13.18 5.09
C PHE A 156 -24.23 -13.52 4.89
N GLN A 157 -25.04 -13.10 5.85
CA GLN A 157 -26.49 -12.94 5.68
C GLN A 157 -26.81 -11.73 4.81
N ALA A 158 -28.06 -11.58 4.36
CA ALA A 158 -28.46 -10.53 3.43
C ALA A 158 -28.16 -9.10 3.95
N ASP A 159 -28.34 -8.86 5.25
CA ASP A 159 -28.03 -7.58 5.90
C ASP A 159 -26.51 -7.34 6.00
N GLU A 160 -25.71 -8.38 6.27
CA GLU A 160 -24.25 -8.33 6.28
C GLU A 160 -23.71 -8.03 4.87
N GLN A 161 -24.29 -8.64 3.83
CA GLN A 161 -23.93 -8.40 2.42
C GLN A 161 -24.19 -6.95 2.02
N GLU A 162 -25.37 -6.41 2.36
CA GLU A 162 -25.70 -5.03 2.04
C GLU A 162 -24.78 -4.05 2.78
N ARG A 163 -24.48 -4.31 4.06
CA ARG A 163 -23.52 -3.49 4.82
C ARG A 163 -22.11 -3.54 4.25
N TYR A 164 -21.64 -4.72 3.82
CA TYR A 164 -20.35 -4.84 3.12
C TYR A 164 -20.35 -4.00 1.85
N ARG A 165 -21.38 -4.13 1.01
CA ARG A 165 -21.48 -3.44 -0.28
C ARG A 165 -21.49 -1.92 -0.10
N LEU A 166 -22.36 -1.40 0.76
CA LEU A 166 -22.44 0.05 1.04
C LEU A 166 -21.12 0.59 1.58
N ALA A 167 -20.49 -0.14 2.51
CA ALA A 167 -19.18 0.23 3.05
C ALA A 167 -18.11 0.22 1.96
N TYR A 168 -18.09 -0.81 1.13
CA TYR A 168 -17.14 -0.95 0.03
C TYR A 168 -17.24 0.22 -0.96
N ASP A 169 -18.45 0.51 -1.42
CA ASP A 169 -18.72 1.59 -2.38
C ASP A 169 -18.31 2.94 -1.80
N SER A 170 -18.66 3.21 -0.53
CA SER A 170 -18.29 4.45 0.17
C SER A 170 -16.77 4.60 0.31
N PHE A 171 -16.08 3.59 0.84
CA PHE A 171 -14.62 3.70 1.02
C PHE A 171 -13.87 3.76 -0.30
N ARG A 172 -14.40 3.12 -1.36
CA ARG A 172 -13.80 3.22 -2.69
C ARG A 172 -13.83 4.65 -3.21
N GLN A 173 -14.94 5.37 -3.00
CA GLN A 173 -15.03 6.78 -3.36
C GLN A 173 -14.03 7.63 -2.56
N ASP A 174 -13.98 7.43 -1.23
CA ASP A 174 -13.06 8.16 -0.34
C ASP A 174 -11.59 7.95 -0.73
N VAL A 175 -11.21 6.69 -1.00
CA VAL A 175 -9.84 6.33 -1.36
C VAL A 175 -9.44 6.88 -2.73
N MET A 176 -10.37 6.94 -3.69
CA MET A 176 -10.11 7.55 -4.99
C MET A 176 -9.91 9.07 -4.88
N ALA A 177 -10.67 9.74 -4.01
CA ALA A 177 -10.47 11.16 -3.72
C ALA A 177 -9.14 11.43 -3.00
N PHE A 178 -8.75 10.56 -2.05
CA PHE A 178 -7.49 10.66 -1.31
C PHE A 178 -6.24 10.46 -2.18
N SER A 179 -6.35 9.70 -3.27
CA SER A 179 -5.21 9.29 -4.11
C SER A 179 -5.16 9.98 -5.48
N ALA A 180 -5.96 11.04 -5.69
CA ALA A 180 -5.90 11.85 -6.90
C ALA A 180 -4.66 12.76 -6.88
N PRO A 181 -3.91 12.89 -8.00
CA PRO A 181 -2.82 13.87 -8.08
C PRO A 181 -3.39 15.29 -7.94
N PRO A 182 -2.64 16.24 -7.37
CA PRO A 182 -3.07 17.63 -7.29
C PRO A 182 -3.34 18.17 -8.70
N ALA A 183 -4.39 18.99 -8.84
CA ALA A 183 -4.71 19.63 -10.10
C ALA A 183 -3.50 20.41 -10.64
N PRO A 184 -3.25 20.42 -11.96
CA PRO A 184 -2.15 21.17 -12.54
C PRO A 184 -2.29 22.64 -12.15
N THR A 185 -1.20 23.23 -11.64
CA THR A 185 -1.15 24.66 -11.35
C THR A 185 -1.41 25.45 -12.63
N PRO A 186 -2.34 26.43 -12.62
CA PRO A 186 -2.56 27.27 -13.78
C PRO A 186 -1.27 28.01 -14.14
N PRO A 187 -0.99 28.23 -15.43
CA PRO A 187 0.19 28.97 -15.85
C PRO A 187 0.19 30.37 -15.23
N PRO A 188 1.36 30.93 -14.90
CA PRO A 188 1.44 32.29 -14.38
C PRO A 188 0.80 33.28 -15.37
N PRO A 189 0.13 34.34 -14.87
CA PRO A 189 -0.43 35.36 -15.74
C PRO A 189 0.68 35.99 -16.59
N ALA A 190 0.38 36.17 -17.87
CA ALA A 190 1.26 36.78 -18.88
C ALA A 190 1.57 38.25 -18.56
#